data_AF-A0A2V5WXG0-F1
#
_entry.id   AF-A0A2V5WXG0-F1
#
_cell.length_a   1.000
_cell.length_b   1.000
_cell.length_c   1.000
_cell.angle_alpha   90.00
_cell.angle_beta   90.00
_cell.angle_gamma   90.00
#
_symmetry.space_group_name_H-M   'P 1'
#
loop_
_entity.id
_entity.type
_entity.pdbx_description
1 polymer ?
#
loop_
_entity_poly.entity_id
_entity_poly.type
_entity_poly.pdbx_seq_one_letter_code
_entity_poly.pdbx_strand_id
1 'polypeptide(L)'
;MKPQNSESTSLWTKAPVANLVRYEPSGIYFVRAKVHGKLIRKSLDTNVLSVAKLRLADVLDTEHKAIAASNTKIIGKMTFGEALALFEEQQKTSTEIKEGSKEYNQRCAEALLRTWKGLKEADIKRITKQDCLNWRSEFGAKYSATVVNGTLSILRRVFDIALEMGVRYDNPARAKEVRRARVRRKELRLPEPDQFLALVKEVRDARRGFTKHCADAIEFFAYAGPRLKEAARIFGRDCNFTKNEIVIRGDTKTGTKNWEIRRVPMIPEMRGLLERLKEARGEQKFLDSPVLSVRKFNRSLTGACKKLGLHHLTHHDLRHLFATRCIESGVDIPTVAKWLGHKDGGVLAMQTYGHLRDKHSSDMAQKVVFGEQKPSQDATPLPKPAANGNAAESVNGGSSGDSIAKAKAKYKYPWWASEDPVEVFWGQVNEEIQIVPSEKYHACAQEAMGRVLFKSELSDAQALIDEFLARVPQATAEALLAKIPRRKQIVAV
;
A
#
# COMPACT_ATOMS: atom_id res chain seq x y z
N MET A 1 44.83 55.44 45.15
CA MET A 1 43.46 54.88 45.08
C MET A 1 43.19 54.44 43.65
N LYS A 2 43.05 53.13 43.40
CA LYS A 2 42.62 52.60 42.08
C LYS A 2 41.10 52.74 41.98
N PRO A 3 40.54 53.19 40.84
CA PRO A 3 39.09 53.30 40.69
C PRO A 3 38.47 51.90 40.60
N GLN A 4 37.36 51.72 41.31
CA GLN A 4 36.57 50.49 41.32
C GLN A 4 35.92 50.26 39.94
N ASN A 5 36.07 49.03 39.45
CA ASN A 5 35.46 48.55 38.22
C ASN A 5 33.96 48.33 38.46
N SER A 6 33.10 49.02 37.71
CA SER A 6 31.66 48.75 37.68
C SER A 6 31.42 47.39 37.03
N GLU A 7 30.90 46.42 37.79
CA GLU A 7 30.50 45.11 37.27
C GLU A 7 29.34 45.27 36.28
N SER A 8 29.61 45.11 34.98
CA SER A 8 28.56 45.03 33.97
C SER A 8 27.79 43.73 34.17
N THR A 9 26.54 43.80 34.63
CA THR A 9 25.63 42.66 34.78
C THR A 9 25.34 42.08 33.38
N SER A 10 25.85 40.88 33.11
CA SER A 10 25.66 40.19 31.83
C SER A 10 24.18 39.86 31.62
N LEU A 11 23.57 40.38 30.55
CA LEU A 11 22.17 40.13 30.15
C LEU A 11 21.84 38.67 29.77
N TRP A 12 22.80 37.75 29.94
CA TRP A 12 22.76 36.38 29.46
C TRP A 12 23.22 35.40 30.51
N THR A 13 22.38 34.40 30.76
CA THR A 13 22.62 33.37 31.77
C THR A 13 22.77 32.01 31.10
N LYS A 14 23.71 31.19 31.59
CA LYS A 14 23.90 29.83 31.09
C LYS A 14 22.73 28.96 31.56
N ALA A 15 22.14 28.20 30.65
CA ALA A 15 21.15 27.18 31.01
C ALA A 15 21.87 25.90 31.49
N PRO A 16 21.20 25.00 32.24
CA PRO A 16 21.77 23.73 32.70
C PRO A 16 22.00 22.69 31.57
N VAL A 17 21.99 23.13 30.31
CA VAL A 17 22.11 22.31 29.11
C VAL A 17 23.22 22.88 28.26
N ALA A 18 24.15 22.04 27.80
CA ALA A 18 25.24 22.45 26.93
C ALA A 18 24.69 23.16 25.67
N ASN A 19 25.39 24.18 25.21
CA ASN A 19 25.04 24.98 24.03
C ASN A 19 23.70 25.76 24.12
N LEU A 20 23.16 25.97 25.32
CA LEU A 20 21.91 26.68 25.55
C LEU A 20 22.14 27.88 26.49
N VAL A 21 21.65 29.06 26.11
CA VAL A 21 21.73 30.29 26.92
C VAL A 21 20.37 30.97 27.00
N ARG A 22 20.08 31.64 28.12
CA ARG A 22 18.84 32.39 28.34
C ARG A 22 19.11 33.88 28.27
N TYR A 23 18.25 34.62 27.56
CA TYR A 23 18.25 36.07 27.60
C TYR A 23 17.40 36.55 28.78
N GLU A 24 17.98 37.27 29.74
CA GLU A 24 17.23 37.68 30.95
C GLU A 24 16.07 38.64 30.67
N PRO A 25 16.20 39.66 29.80
CA PRO A 25 15.10 40.60 29.55
C PRO A 25 13.82 40.00 28.94
N SER A 26 13.93 38.92 28.14
CA SER A 26 12.76 38.27 27.52
C SER A 26 12.48 36.86 28.03
N GLY A 27 13.40 36.28 28.80
CA GLY A 27 13.35 34.89 29.25
C GLY A 27 13.55 33.84 28.15
N ILE A 28 13.72 34.24 26.88
CA ILE A 28 13.82 33.34 25.72
C ILE A 28 15.18 32.61 25.71
N TYR A 29 15.12 31.33 25.38
CA TYR A 29 16.31 30.51 25.17
C TYR A 29 16.88 30.66 23.76
N PHE A 30 18.20 30.62 23.68
CA PHE A 30 18.99 30.67 22.46
C PHE A 30 19.96 29.50 22.40
N VAL A 31 20.16 28.97 21.20
CA VAL A 31 21.31 28.11 20.90
C VAL A 31 22.56 28.96 20.90
N ARG A 32 23.61 28.51 21.57
CA ARG A 32 24.97 29.05 21.50
C ARG A 32 25.95 27.89 21.36
N ALA A 33 26.18 27.45 20.13
CA ALA A 33 27.04 26.31 19.83
C ALA A 33 28.16 26.70 18.87
N LYS A 34 29.28 25.98 18.93
CA LYS A 34 30.35 26.08 17.94
C LYS A 34 30.16 24.95 16.91
N VAL A 35 29.70 25.30 15.72
CA VAL A 35 29.52 24.36 14.60
C VAL A 35 30.71 24.55 13.64
N HIS A 36 31.55 23.51 13.46
CA HIS A 36 32.78 23.52 12.66
C HIS A 36 33.68 24.77 12.82
N GLY A 37 33.84 25.27 14.06
CA GLY A 37 34.73 26.39 14.34
C GLY A 37 34.05 27.76 14.46
N LYS A 38 32.83 27.92 13.94
CA LYS A 38 32.07 29.18 13.99
C LYS A 38 31.02 29.14 15.09
N LEU A 39 30.97 30.19 15.91
CA LEU A 39 29.96 30.32 16.95
C LEU A 39 28.64 30.78 16.32
N ILE A 40 27.59 29.96 16.43
CA ILE A 40 26.24 30.32 16.01
C ILE A 40 25.40 30.72 17.21
N ARG A 41 24.51 31.70 17.01
CA ARG A 41 23.54 32.13 18.00
C ARG A 41 22.16 32.31 17.35
N LYS A 42 21.20 31.49 17.73
CA LYS A 42 19.82 31.54 17.18
C LYS A 42 18.78 31.44 18.29
N SER A 43 17.70 32.21 18.16
CA SER A 43 16.54 32.14 19.06
C SER A 43 15.87 30.77 18.92
N LEU A 44 15.41 30.23 20.05
CA LEU A 44 14.54 29.06 20.08
C LEU A 44 13.07 29.43 20.26
N ASP A 45 12.74 30.73 20.33
CA ASP A 45 11.37 31.28 20.44
C ASP A 45 10.54 30.59 21.53
N THR A 46 11.17 30.31 22.67
CA THR A 46 10.53 29.72 23.85
C THR A 46 11.26 30.15 25.12
N ASN A 47 10.50 30.36 26.19
CA ASN A 47 10.99 30.59 27.56
C ASN A 47 10.90 29.33 28.44
N VAL A 48 10.48 28.19 27.89
CA VAL A 48 10.33 26.91 28.60
C VAL A 48 11.54 25.99 28.32
N LEU A 49 12.23 25.58 29.38
CA LEU A 49 13.49 24.82 29.28
C LEU A 49 13.33 23.45 28.58
N SER A 50 12.24 22.71 28.84
CA SER A 50 11.99 21.41 28.20
C SER A 50 11.79 21.54 26.69
N VAL A 51 11.03 22.53 26.24
CA VAL A 51 10.82 22.85 24.83
C VAL A 51 12.13 23.32 24.18
N ALA A 52 12.91 24.14 24.90
CA ALA A 52 14.21 24.59 24.40
C ALA A 52 15.20 23.43 24.21
N LYS A 53 15.20 22.42 25.10
CA LYS A 53 16.03 21.21 24.95
C LYS A 53 15.70 20.44 23.66
N LEU A 54 14.42 20.31 23.33
CA LEU A 54 13.98 19.61 22.12
C LEU A 54 14.37 20.42 20.87
N ARG A 55 14.05 21.72 20.83
CA ARG A 55 14.36 22.59 19.68
C ARG A 55 15.86 22.76 19.46
N LEU A 56 16.69 22.65 20.50
CA LEU A 56 18.15 22.71 20.39
C LEU A 56 18.69 21.61 19.47
N ALA A 57 18.18 20.38 19.57
CA ALA A 57 18.64 19.27 18.72
C ALA A 57 18.29 19.51 17.25
N ASP A 58 17.06 19.97 16.98
CA ASP A 58 16.58 20.24 15.62
C ASP A 58 17.35 21.37 14.95
N VAL A 59 17.59 22.48 15.68
CA VAL A 59 18.34 23.63 15.14
C VAL A 59 19.78 23.23 14.81
N LEU A 60 20.45 22.49 15.70
CA LEU A 60 21.81 22.02 15.42
C LEU A 60 21.86 21.08 14.21
N ASP A 61 20.90 20.18 14.06
CA ASP A 61 20.82 19.27 12.92
C ASP A 61 20.57 20.02 11.60
N THR A 62 19.68 21.03 11.60
CA THR A 62 19.51 21.90 10.42
C THR A 62 20.76 22.71 10.08
N GLU A 63 21.48 23.25 11.05
CA GLU A 63 22.72 24.02 10.80
C GLU A 63 23.86 23.13 10.30
N HIS A 64 23.97 21.91 10.83
CA HIS A 64 24.91 20.90 10.34
C HIS A 64 24.57 20.52 8.88
N LYS A 65 23.28 20.38 8.54
CA LYS A 65 22.80 20.07 7.18
C LYS A 65 22.97 21.24 6.19
N ALA A 66 22.70 22.47 6.61
CA ALA A 66 22.74 23.66 5.75
C ALA A 66 24.16 24.03 5.30
N ILE A 67 25.18 23.80 6.14
CA ILE A 67 26.58 24.12 5.83
C ILE A 67 27.30 22.96 5.14
N ALA A 68 26.82 21.72 5.27
CA ALA A 68 27.31 20.57 4.49
C ALA A 68 27.06 20.72 2.97
N ALA A 69 26.11 21.55 2.55
CA ALA A 69 25.94 21.97 1.16
C ALA A 69 27.05 22.91 0.66
N SER A 70 27.81 23.54 1.57
CA SER A 70 28.82 24.56 1.27
C SER A 70 30.28 24.11 1.51
N ASN A 71 30.54 23.10 2.35
CA ASN A 71 31.89 22.68 2.73
C ASN A 71 32.24 21.30 2.18
N THR A 72 32.50 21.24 0.88
CA THR A 72 33.16 20.11 0.21
C THR A 72 34.60 19.96 0.70
N LYS A 73 34.80 19.13 1.73
CA LYS A 73 36.07 18.40 1.90
C LYS A 73 35.85 16.97 1.40
N ILE A 74 36.57 16.66 0.34
CA ILE A 74 36.49 15.54 -0.57
C ILE A 74 36.42 14.17 0.16
N ILE A 75 35.24 13.57 0.18
CA ILE A 75 35.09 12.14 -0.16
C ILE A 75 34.93 12.12 -1.68
N GLY A 76 35.74 11.29 -2.36
CA GLY A 76 36.06 11.32 -3.79
C GLY A 76 34.91 11.70 -4.75
N LYS A 77 35.29 12.26 -5.89
CA LYS A 77 34.38 12.66 -6.98
C LYS A 77 33.69 11.41 -7.54
N MET A 78 32.60 10.99 -6.91
CA MET A 78 31.80 9.87 -7.37
C MET A 78 30.90 10.32 -8.51
N THR A 79 30.94 9.61 -9.62
CA THR A 79 29.98 9.78 -10.72
C THR A 79 28.72 8.97 -10.47
N PHE A 80 27.62 9.35 -11.13
CA PHE A 80 26.41 8.52 -11.10
C PHE A 80 26.66 7.13 -11.69
N GLY A 81 27.51 7.02 -12.70
CA GLY A 81 27.90 5.74 -13.31
C GLY A 81 28.59 4.79 -12.32
N GLU A 82 29.46 5.31 -11.45
CA GLU A 82 30.09 4.53 -10.39
C GLU A 82 29.07 4.07 -9.34
N ALA A 83 28.14 4.94 -8.93
CA ALA A 83 27.06 4.56 -8.01
C ALA A 83 26.13 3.51 -8.63
N LEU A 84 25.87 3.62 -9.93
CA LEU A 84 25.09 2.63 -10.67
C LEU A 84 25.84 1.30 -10.80
N ALA A 85 27.17 1.30 -10.98
CA ALA A 85 27.95 0.07 -11.01
C ALA A 85 27.88 -0.68 -9.67
N LEU A 86 27.97 0.02 -8.55
CA LEU A 86 27.78 -0.56 -7.22
C LEU A 86 26.36 -1.11 -7.05
N PHE A 87 25.34 -0.39 -7.53
CA PHE A 87 23.97 -0.89 -7.56
C PHE A 87 23.84 -2.20 -8.34
N GLU A 88 24.44 -2.26 -9.52
CA GLU A 88 24.42 -3.45 -10.37
C GLU A 88 25.18 -4.62 -9.74
N GLU A 89 26.28 -4.35 -9.05
CA GLU A 89 27.03 -5.36 -8.31
C GLU A 89 26.23 -5.93 -7.13
N GLN A 90 25.61 -5.07 -6.31
CA GLN A 90 24.69 -5.48 -5.23
C GLN A 90 23.54 -6.34 -5.77
N GLN A 91 22.99 -5.97 -6.94
CA GLN A 91 21.95 -6.73 -7.61
C GLN A 91 22.44 -8.12 -8.06
N LYS A 92 23.67 -8.24 -8.56
CA LYS A 92 24.26 -9.51 -9.01
C LYS A 92 24.53 -10.44 -7.83
N THR A 93 25.20 -9.94 -6.79
CA THR A 93 25.61 -10.73 -5.61
C THR A 93 24.44 -11.09 -4.70
N SER A 94 23.37 -10.31 -4.69
CA SER A 94 22.20 -10.62 -3.86
C SER A 94 21.55 -11.95 -4.24
N THR A 95 21.45 -12.84 -3.25
CA THR A 95 20.72 -14.12 -3.33
C THR A 95 19.22 -13.96 -3.06
N GLU A 96 18.83 -12.85 -2.45
CA GLU A 96 17.44 -12.55 -2.08
C GLU A 96 16.61 -12.05 -3.27
N ILE A 97 17.27 -11.39 -4.23
CA ILE A 97 16.58 -10.80 -5.39
C ILE A 97 16.44 -11.85 -6.48
N LYS A 98 15.20 -12.04 -6.94
CA LYS A 98 14.89 -12.95 -8.05
C LYS A 98 15.50 -12.49 -9.37
N GLU A 99 15.93 -13.43 -10.19
CA GLU A 99 16.56 -13.16 -11.49
C GLU A 99 15.72 -12.23 -12.38
N GLY A 100 14.42 -12.51 -12.54
CA GLY A 100 13.54 -11.65 -13.33
C GLY A 100 13.38 -10.22 -12.78
N SER A 101 13.58 -10.03 -11.47
CA SER A 101 13.64 -8.69 -10.87
C SER A 101 14.98 -8.01 -11.14
N LYS A 102 16.10 -8.76 -11.18
CA LYS A 102 17.42 -8.26 -11.60
C LYS A 102 17.36 -7.76 -13.04
N GLU A 103 16.86 -8.58 -13.96
CA GLU A 103 16.64 -8.24 -15.37
C GLU A 103 15.72 -7.01 -15.55
N TYR A 104 14.67 -6.88 -14.73
CA TYR A 104 13.79 -5.71 -14.78
C TYR A 104 14.50 -4.43 -14.31
N ASN A 105 15.26 -4.52 -13.20
CA ASN A 105 16.00 -3.39 -12.66
C ASN A 105 17.10 -2.94 -13.63
N GLN A 106 17.80 -3.89 -14.27
CA GLN A 106 18.80 -3.60 -15.31
C GLN A 106 18.17 -2.87 -16.50
N ARG A 107 17.06 -3.36 -17.06
CA ARG A 107 16.36 -2.67 -18.15
C ARG A 107 15.92 -1.24 -17.76
N CYS A 108 15.54 -1.04 -16.51
CA CYS A 108 15.21 0.29 -16.00
C CYS A 108 16.45 1.19 -15.90
N ALA A 109 17.59 0.67 -15.45
CA ALA A 109 18.87 1.40 -15.43
C ALA A 109 19.33 1.78 -16.85
N GLU A 110 19.27 0.86 -17.81
CA GLU A 110 19.59 1.11 -19.22
C GLU A 110 18.67 2.20 -19.82
N ALA A 111 17.37 2.14 -19.51
CA ALA A 111 16.42 3.17 -19.94
C ALA A 111 16.74 4.55 -19.34
N LEU A 112 17.21 4.59 -18.09
CA LEU A 112 17.63 5.83 -17.43
C LEU A 112 18.84 6.44 -18.15
N LEU A 113 19.90 5.67 -18.38
CA LEU A 113 21.10 6.15 -19.08
C LEU A 113 20.82 6.58 -20.52
N ARG A 114 19.93 5.86 -21.23
CA ARG A 114 19.55 6.21 -22.60
C ARG A 114 18.77 7.51 -22.68
N THR A 115 17.94 7.82 -21.68
CA THR A 115 17.02 8.97 -21.71
C THR A 115 17.57 10.20 -21.01
N TRP A 116 18.53 10.06 -20.12
CA TRP A 116 19.25 11.16 -19.49
C TRP A 116 20.70 11.19 -20.02
N LYS A 117 20.92 11.93 -21.10
CA LYS A 117 22.24 12.04 -21.74
C LYS A 117 23.27 12.64 -20.78
N GLY A 118 24.45 12.04 -20.70
CA GLY A 118 25.54 12.47 -19.82
C GLY A 118 25.31 12.16 -18.33
N LEU A 119 24.24 11.46 -17.97
CA LEU A 119 23.99 11.09 -16.57
C LEU A 119 25.10 10.20 -16.02
N LYS A 120 25.61 9.25 -16.82
CA LYS A 120 26.64 8.30 -16.38
C LYS A 120 27.90 9.01 -15.89
N GLU A 121 28.33 10.05 -16.60
CA GLU A 121 29.53 10.83 -16.32
C GLU A 121 29.26 11.98 -15.32
N ALA A 122 27.99 12.28 -15.02
CA ALA A 122 27.62 13.37 -14.13
C ALA A 122 28.13 13.12 -12.71
N ASP A 123 28.69 14.16 -12.10
CA ASP A 123 29.02 14.17 -10.67
C ASP A 123 27.72 14.05 -9.87
N ILE A 124 27.61 12.97 -9.10
CA ILE A 124 26.37 12.64 -8.39
C ILE A 124 26.00 13.69 -7.36
N LYS A 125 26.95 14.52 -6.89
CA LYS A 125 26.70 15.64 -5.96
C LYS A 125 26.09 16.86 -6.65
N ARG A 126 26.35 17.02 -7.94
CA ARG A 126 25.88 18.18 -8.73
C ARG A 126 24.48 17.99 -9.29
N ILE A 127 24.00 16.75 -9.37
CA ILE A 127 22.63 16.50 -9.86
C ILE A 127 21.63 17.13 -8.90
N THR A 128 20.77 18.00 -9.41
CA THR A 128 19.79 18.73 -8.62
C THR A 128 18.42 18.08 -8.69
N LYS A 129 17.53 18.50 -7.77
CA LYS A 129 16.10 18.20 -7.85
C LYS A 129 15.48 18.63 -9.18
N GLN A 130 15.90 19.77 -9.73
CA GLN A 130 15.36 20.30 -10.98
C GLN A 130 15.71 19.38 -12.16
N ASP A 131 16.94 18.85 -12.19
CA ASP A 131 17.35 17.90 -13.22
C ASP A 131 16.52 16.62 -13.17
N CYS A 132 16.27 16.09 -11.96
CA CYS A 132 15.39 14.94 -11.77
C CYS A 132 13.95 15.22 -12.24
N LEU A 133 13.44 16.43 -12.00
CA LEU A 133 12.09 16.84 -12.39
C LEU A 133 11.96 16.99 -13.91
N ASN A 134 12.96 17.60 -14.55
CA ASN A 134 13.03 17.77 -16.00
C ASN A 134 13.03 16.40 -16.69
N TRP A 135 13.95 15.51 -16.30
CA TRP A 135 14.02 14.15 -16.82
C TRP A 135 12.70 13.40 -16.60
N ARG A 136 12.13 13.43 -15.40
CA ARG A 136 10.88 12.75 -15.08
C ARG A 136 9.73 13.23 -15.97
N SER A 137 9.68 14.52 -16.26
CA SER A 137 8.60 15.13 -17.07
C SER A 137 8.71 14.72 -18.54
N GLU A 138 9.92 14.81 -19.10
CA GLU A 138 10.18 14.36 -20.48
C GLU A 138 9.99 12.85 -20.66
N PHE A 139 10.48 12.06 -19.70
CA PHE A 139 10.31 10.60 -19.72
C PHE A 139 8.83 10.21 -19.55
N GLY A 140 8.12 10.92 -18.67
CA GLY A 140 6.69 10.73 -18.43
C GLY A 140 5.80 11.03 -19.65
N ALA A 141 6.22 11.94 -20.53
CA ALA A 141 5.50 12.23 -21.77
C ALA A 141 5.61 11.10 -22.81
N LYS A 142 6.70 10.31 -22.77
CA LYS A 142 7.01 9.29 -23.78
C LYS A 142 6.69 7.86 -23.34
N TYR A 143 6.66 7.60 -22.04
CA TYR A 143 6.54 6.24 -21.50
C TYR A 143 5.34 6.06 -20.56
N SER A 144 4.85 4.83 -20.46
CA SER A 144 3.74 4.50 -19.56
C SER A 144 4.09 4.76 -18.09
N ALA A 145 3.09 5.09 -17.27
CA ALA A 145 3.25 5.37 -15.85
C ALA A 145 3.98 4.25 -15.07
N THR A 146 3.76 2.99 -15.44
CA THR A 146 4.44 1.83 -14.83
C THR A 146 5.94 1.86 -15.10
N VAL A 147 6.34 2.11 -16.35
CA VAL A 147 7.76 2.19 -16.74
C VAL A 147 8.41 3.40 -16.06
N VAL A 148 7.75 4.56 -16.09
CA VAL A 148 8.20 5.78 -15.39
C VAL A 148 8.47 5.52 -13.90
N ASN A 149 7.53 4.87 -13.22
CA ASN A 149 7.65 4.57 -11.80
C ASN A 149 8.75 3.53 -11.51
N GLY A 150 8.93 2.54 -12.39
CA GLY A 150 10.01 1.57 -12.32
C GLY A 150 11.38 2.23 -12.43
N THR A 151 11.59 3.02 -13.49
CA THR A 151 12.84 3.74 -13.74
C THR A 151 13.14 4.77 -12.66
N LEU A 152 12.14 5.54 -12.21
CA LEU A 152 12.29 6.46 -11.08
C LEU A 152 12.67 5.73 -9.78
N SER A 153 12.18 4.50 -9.58
CA SER A 153 12.57 3.69 -8.43
C SER A 153 14.04 3.30 -8.47
N ILE A 154 14.59 3.02 -9.67
CA ILE A 154 16.02 2.76 -9.84
C ILE A 154 16.84 4.03 -9.59
N LEU A 155 16.43 5.15 -10.19
CA LEU A 155 17.09 6.45 -9.96
C LEU A 155 17.22 6.75 -8.46
N ARG A 156 16.13 6.55 -7.69
CA ARG A 156 16.14 6.74 -6.24
C ARG A 156 17.11 5.80 -5.52
N ARG A 157 17.11 4.51 -5.87
CA ARG A 157 18.00 3.50 -5.25
C ARG A 157 19.47 3.78 -5.53
N VAL A 158 19.82 4.28 -6.72
CA VAL A 158 21.20 4.69 -7.04
C VAL A 158 21.63 5.89 -6.19
N PHE A 159 20.74 6.88 -6.01
CA PHE A 159 21.01 7.98 -5.07
C PHE A 159 21.08 7.51 -3.60
N ASP A 160 20.31 6.50 -3.22
CA ASP A 160 20.38 5.95 -1.86
C ASP A 160 21.76 5.31 -1.57
N ILE A 161 22.43 4.69 -2.56
CA ILE A 161 23.82 4.23 -2.40
C ILE A 161 24.77 5.41 -2.14
N ALA A 162 24.60 6.52 -2.86
CA ALA A 162 25.43 7.71 -2.64
C ALA A 162 25.20 8.34 -1.26
N LEU A 163 24.00 8.20 -0.70
CA LEU A 163 23.70 8.57 0.69
C LEU A 163 24.41 7.65 1.68
N GLU A 164 24.30 6.32 1.49
CA GLU A 164 24.92 5.30 2.34
C GLU A 164 26.45 5.46 2.39
N MET A 165 27.06 5.83 1.26
CA MET A 165 28.51 6.09 1.17
C MET A 165 28.93 7.48 1.69
N GLY A 166 28.00 8.31 2.17
CA GLY A 166 28.29 9.66 2.66
C GLY A 166 28.78 10.64 1.59
N VAL A 167 28.62 10.29 0.31
CA VAL A 167 28.98 11.15 -0.83
C VAL A 167 28.01 12.33 -0.93
N ARG A 168 26.76 12.10 -0.53
CA ARG A 168 25.68 13.08 -0.51
C ARG A 168 24.82 12.88 0.73
N TYR A 169 24.10 13.93 1.16
CA TYR A 169 23.21 13.89 2.35
C TYR A 169 21.71 13.96 2.02
N ASP A 170 21.35 14.20 0.77
CA ASP A 170 19.98 14.21 0.27
C ASP A 170 19.79 13.34 -0.98
N ASN A 171 18.55 12.93 -1.25
CA ASN A 171 18.17 12.25 -2.49
C ASN A 171 17.27 13.18 -3.32
N PRO A 172 17.80 13.86 -4.37
CA PRO A 172 17.02 14.81 -5.16
C PRO A 172 15.84 14.15 -5.89
N ALA A 173 15.91 12.85 -6.19
CA ALA A 173 14.83 12.10 -6.82
C ALA A 173 13.68 11.74 -5.85
N ARG A 174 13.85 11.95 -4.53
CA ARG A 174 12.82 11.77 -3.50
C ARG A 174 12.10 13.07 -3.13
N ALA A 175 12.45 14.20 -3.74
CA ALA A 175 11.74 15.47 -3.54
C ALA A 175 10.23 15.34 -3.82
N LYS A 176 9.41 16.12 -3.09
CA LYS A 176 7.92 16.06 -3.13
C LYS A 176 7.34 16.34 -4.52
N GLU A 177 8.09 17.02 -5.37
CA GLU A 177 7.75 17.44 -6.73
C GLU A 177 8.09 16.35 -7.75
N VAL A 178 9.09 15.50 -7.47
CA VAL A 178 9.46 14.36 -8.31
C VAL A 178 8.52 13.18 -8.00
N ARG A 179 7.25 13.35 -8.38
CA ARG A 179 6.17 12.40 -8.04
C ARG A 179 6.13 11.21 -8.99
N ARG A 180 5.75 10.06 -8.42
CA ARG A 180 5.35 8.89 -9.21
C ARG A 180 4.17 9.25 -10.12
N ALA A 181 4.18 8.72 -11.33
CA ALA A 181 3.07 8.86 -12.26
C ALA A 181 1.87 8.04 -11.78
N ARG A 182 0.66 8.61 -11.89
CA ARG A 182 -0.58 7.90 -11.54
C ARG A 182 -0.81 6.79 -12.56
N VAL A 183 -0.81 5.54 -12.10
CA VAL A 183 -1.13 4.39 -12.94
C VAL A 183 -2.64 4.27 -13.02
N ARG A 184 -3.21 4.51 -14.21
CA ARG A 184 -4.63 4.23 -14.47
C ARG A 184 -4.82 2.72 -14.59
N ARG A 185 -5.83 2.18 -13.92
CA ARG A 185 -6.22 0.79 -14.12
C ARG A 185 -6.76 0.66 -15.54
N LYS A 186 -6.32 -0.38 -16.26
CA LYS A 186 -6.88 -0.70 -17.57
C LYS A 186 -8.27 -1.28 -17.36
N GLU A 187 -9.21 -0.85 -18.19
CA GLU A 187 -10.52 -1.51 -18.28
C GLU A 187 -10.32 -2.93 -18.80
N LEU A 188 -10.92 -3.89 -18.12
CA LEU A 188 -10.82 -5.31 -18.45
C LEU A 188 -11.93 -5.64 -19.45
N ARG A 189 -11.56 -5.81 -20.73
CA ARG A 189 -12.50 -6.16 -21.82
C ARG A 189 -12.31 -7.62 -22.19
N LEU A 190 -13.23 -8.46 -21.75
CA LEU A 190 -13.22 -9.91 -21.94
C LEU A 190 -14.24 -10.33 -22.99
N PRO A 191 -14.01 -11.43 -23.72
CA PRO A 191 -14.98 -11.94 -24.69
C PRO A 191 -16.18 -12.57 -23.98
N GLU A 192 -17.37 -12.36 -24.56
CA GLU A 192 -18.58 -13.10 -24.19
C GLU A 192 -18.45 -14.61 -24.50
N PRO A 193 -19.30 -15.50 -23.93
CA PRO A 193 -19.18 -16.94 -24.13
C PRO A 193 -19.11 -17.34 -25.61
N ASP A 194 -20.01 -16.83 -26.44
CA ASP A 194 -20.04 -17.14 -27.88
C ASP A 194 -18.82 -16.59 -28.61
N GLN A 195 -18.35 -15.39 -28.22
CA GLN A 195 -17.14 -14.79 -28.78
C GLN A 195 -15.89 -15.61 -28.43
N PHE A 196 -15.82 -16.15 -27.21
CA PHE A 196 -14.74 -17.02 -26.79
C PHE A 196 -14.72 -18.33 -27.57
N LEU A 197 -15.88 -18.96 -27.78
CA LEU A 197 -15.99 -20.18 -28.59
C LEU A 197 -15.58 -19.91 -30.04
N ALA A 198 -16.04 -18.80 -30.63
CA ALA A 198 -15.64 -18.38 -31.98
C ALA A 198 -14.12 -18.13 -32.07
N LEU A 199 -13.53 -17.50 -31.04
CA LEU A 199 -12.09 -17.27 -30.94
C LEU A 199 -11.29 -18.59 -30.92
N VAL A 200 -11.70 -19.56 -30.12
CA VAL A 200 -11.04 -20.87 -30.05
C VAL A 200 -11.17 -21.60 -31.38
N LYS A 201 -12.35 -21.57 -32.00
CA LYS A 201 -12.59 -22.15 -33.33
C LYS A 201 -11.71 -21.54 -34.40
N GLU A 202 -11.64 -20.21 -34.49
CA GLU A 202 -10.78 -19.50 -35.44
C GLU A 202 -9.30 -19.87 -35.27
N VAL A 203 -8.83 -19.98 -34.02
CA VAL A 203 -7.45 -20.45 -33.78
C VAL A 203 -7.30 -21.89 -34.23
N ARG A 204 -8.24 -22.78 -33.93
CA ARG A 204 -8.17 -24.22 -34.23
C ARG A 204 -8.22 -24.52 -35.73
N ASP A 205 -9.02 -23.77 -36.49
CA ASP A 205 -9.26 -23.95 -37.93
C ASP A 205 -8.16 -23.31 -38.80
N ALA A 206 -7.32 -22.45 -38.21
CA ALA A 206 -6.19 -21.86 -38.91
C ALA A 206 -5.25 -22.98 -39.44
N ARG A 207 -5.08 -23.06 -40.77
CA ARG A 207 -4.25 -24.05 -41.47
C ARG A 207 -2.74 -23.81 -41.28
N ARG A 208 -2.22 -23.96 -40.05
CA ARG A 208 -0.79 -23.94 -39.73
C ARG A 208 -0.48 -25.06 -38.72
N GLY A 209 0.70 -25.66 -38.78
CA GLY A 209 1.00 -26.90 -38.03
C GLY A 209 0.80 -26.86 -36.49
N PHE A 210 0.90 -25.70 -35.85
CA PHE A 210 0.84 -25.57 -34.38
C PHE A 210 -0.47 -24.98 -33.82
N THR A 211 -1.46 -24.74 -34.66
CA THR A 211 -2.67 -23.98 -34.29
C THR A 211 -3.60 -24.74 -33.35
N LYS A 212 -3.77 -26.05 -33.55
CA LYS A 212 -4.53 -26.91 -32.63
C LYS A 212 -3.98 -26.85 -31.21
N HIS A 213 -2.66 -26.98 -31.05
CA HIS A 213 -2.01 -26.84 -29.75
C HIS A 213 -2.14 -25.43 -29.15
N CYS A 214 -2.18 -24.38 -29.99
CA CYS A 214 -2.47 -23.02 -29.51
C CYS A 214 -3.90 -22.89 -28.99
N ALA A 215 -4.89 -23.50 -29.67
CA ALA A 215 -6.27 -23.52 -29.23
C ALA A 215 -6.42 -24.28 -27.90
N ASP A 216 -5.79 -25.46 -27.78
CA ASP A 216 -5.78 -26.23 -26.53
C ASP A 216 -5.16 -25.42 -25.37
N ALA A 217 -4.11 -24.63 -25.64
CA ALA A 217 -3.53 -23.75 -24.65
C ALA A 217 -4.47 -22.60 -24.26
N ILE A 218 -5.18 -21.99 -25.21
CA ILE A 218 -6.15 -20.92 -24.91
C ILE A 218 -7.28 -21.45 -24.02
N GLU A 219 -7.85 -22.60 -24.39
CA GLU A 219 -8.87 -23.30 -23.59
C GLU A 219 -8.36 -23.59 -22.19
N PHE A 220 -7.16 -24.19 -22.07
CA PHE A 220 -6.60 -24.53 -20.76
C PHE A 220 -6.40 -23.30 -19.86
N PHE A 221 -5.95 -22.17 -20.41
CA PHE A 221 -5.79 -20.95 -19.65
C PHE A 221 -7.13 -20.34 -19.22
N ALA A 222 -8.13 -20.37 -20.10
CA ALA A 222 -9.47 -19.87 -19.82
C ALA A 222 -10.23 -20.73 -18.80
N TYR A 223 -9.94 -22.04 -18.74
CA TYR A 223 -10.66 -22.99 -17.88
C TYR A 223 -10.00 -23.25 -16.52
N ALA A 224 -8.73 -22.86 -16.31
CA ALA A 224 -8.06 -23.04 -15.00
C ALA A 224 -7.26 -21.82 -14.50
N GLY A 225 -7.13 -20.76 -15.31
CA GLY A 225 -6.41 -19.53 -14.94
C GLY A 225 -4.97 -19.68 -14.40
N PRO A 226 -4.13 -20.62 -14.86
CA PRO A 226 -2.75 -20.75 -14.38
C PRO A 226 -1.89 -19.54 -14.78
N ARG A 227 -0.79 -19.30 -14.07
CA ARG A 227 0.24 -18.37 -14.59
C ARG A 227 1.02 -19.04 -15.72
N LEU A 228 1.52 -18.25 -16.68
CA LEU A 228 2.22 -18.79 -17.87
C LEU A 228 3.36 -19.74 -17.53
N LYS A 229 4.23 -19.36 -16.57
CA LYS A 229 5.36 -20.19 -16.12
C LYS A 229 4.94 -21.43 -15.32
N GLU A 230 3.78 -21.40 -14.68
CA GLU A 230 3.23 -22.54 -13.92
C GLU A 230 2.62 -23.56 -14.89
N ALA A 231 1.83 -23.10 -15.86
CA ALA A 231 1.18 -23.96 -16.86
C ALA A 231 2.20 -24.81 -17.65
N ALA A 232 3.39 -24.27 -17.89
CA ALA A 232 4.49 -24.95 -18.57
C ALA A 232 5.04 -26.18 -17.83
N ARG A 233 4.65 -26.39 -16.56
CA ARG A 233 5.12 -27.45 -15.68
C ARG A 233 4.00 -28.35 -15.15
N ILE A 234 2.78 -28.20 -15.67
CA ILE A 234 1.66 -29.09 -15.34
C ILE A 234 1.76 -30.31 -16.27
N PHE A 235 1.97 -31.49 -15.70
CA PHE A 235 2.02 -32.75 -16.43
C PHE A 235 0.66 -33.46 -16.40
N GLY A 236 0.43 -34.40 -17.31
CA GLY A 236 -0.80 -35.20 -17.27
C GLY A 236 -1.00 -35.90 -15.93
N ARG A 237 0.07 -36.35 -15.28
CA ARG A 237 0.04 -36.94 -13.92
C ARG A 237 -0.43 -35.99 -12.81
N ASP A 238 -0.39 -34.68 -13.04
CA ASP A 238 -0.91 -33.69 -12.09
C ASP A 238 -2.43 -33.48 -12.24
N CYS A 239 -3.05 -34.10 -13.25
CA CYS A 239 -4.48 -34.05 -13.50
C CYS A 239 -5.18 -35.26 -12.87
N ASN A 240 -5.85 -35.07 -11.73
CA ASN A 240 -6.59 -36.13 -11.06
C ASN A 240 -8.04 -36.18 -11.55
N PHE A 241 -8.32 -37.08 -12.50
CA PHE A 241 -9.66 -37.30 -13.06
C PHE A 241 -10.63 -37.93 -12.06
N THR A 242 -10.18 -38.63 -11.02
CA THR A 242 -11.09 -39.17 -9.99
C THR A 242 -11.60 -38.07 -9.06
N LYS A 243 -10.71 -37.14 -8.69
CA LYS A 243 -11.01 -36.03 -7.77
C LYS A 243 -11.45 -34.74 -8.45
N ASN A 244 -11.51 -34.71 -9.79
CA ASN A 244 -11.81 -33.52 -10.59
C ASN A 244 -10.91 -32.32 -10.22
N GLU A 245 -9.58 -32.51 -10.17
CA GLU A 245 -8.68 -31.43 -9.78
C GLU A 245 -7.32 -31.48 -10.50
N ILE A 246 -6.80 -30.30 -10.83
CA ILE A 246 -5.45 -30.11 -11.36
C ILE A 246 -4.56 -29.61 -10.23
N VAL A 247 -3.46 -30.32 -9.98
CA VAL A 247 -2.45 -29.94 -9.02
C VAL A 247 -1.46 -28.99 -9.69
N ILE A 248 -1.42 -27.74 -9.25
CA ILE A 248 -0.46 -26.75 -9.75
C ILE A 248 0.68 -26.65 -8.75
N ARG A 249 1.82 -27.22 -9.14
CA ARG A 249 3.08 -27.16 -8.38
C ARG A 249 3.83 -25.87 -8.75
N GLY A 250 4.35 -25.19 -7.74
CA GLY A 250 5.10 -23.95 -7.92
C GLY A 250 6.44 -24.14 -8.66
N ASP A 251 7.20 -23.06 -8.84
CA ASP A 251 8.55 -23.12 -9.43
C ASP A 251 9.52 -23.90 -8.52
N THR A 252 10.18 -24.93 -9.04
CA THR A 252 11.09 -25.81 -8.27
C THR A 252 12.49 -25.23 -8.05
N LYS A 253 12.94 -24.24 -8.84
CA LYS A 253 14.26 -23.58 -8.68
C LYS A 253 14.18 -22.29 -7.88
N THR A 254 13.08 -21.55 -8.00
CA THR A 254 12.94 -20.24 -7.34
C THR A 254 11.81 -20.18 -6.31
N GLY A 255 11.01 -21.24 -6.19
CA GLY A 255 9.69 -21.16 -5.54
C GLY A 255 8.84 -20.13 -6.28
N THR A 256 7.61 -20.42 -6.70
CA THR A 256 6.69 -19.32 -6.99
C THR A 256 6.34 -18.62 -5.68
N LYS A 257 7.22 -17.78 -5.16
CA LYS A 257 7.02 -16.88 -4.03
C LYS A 257 6.63 -17.56 -2.69
N ASN A 258 6.03 -18.75 -2.61
CA ASN A 258 5.71 -19.57 -1.43
C ASN A 258 5.52 -21.01 -1.90
N TRP A 259 5.98 -21.97 -1.12
CA TRP A 259 5.92 -23.42 -1.30
C TRP A 259 4.51 -24.06 -1.40
N GLU A 260 3.48 -23.31 -1.82
CA GLU A 260 2.08 -23.74 -1.76
C GLU A 260 1.68 -24.46 -3.06
N ILE A 261 1.61 -25.77 -2.96
CA ILE A 261 0.84 -26.60 -3.90
C ILE A 261 -0.62 -26.16 -3.80
N ARG A 262 -1.22 -25.80 -4.92
CA ARG A 262 -2.66 -25.51 -4.97
C ARG A 262 -3.38 -26.46 -5.90
N ARG A 263 -4.65 -26.65 -5.62
CA ARG A 263 -5.57 -27.51 -6.37
C ARG A 263 -6.62 -26.62 -7.01
N VAL A 264 -6.80 -26.78 -8.32
CA VAL A 264 -7.82 -26.08 -9.10
C VAL A 264 -8.83 -27.13 -9.54
N PRO A 265 -10.14 -26.95 -9.26
CA PRO A 265 -11.13 -27.91 -9.71
C PRO A 265 -11.20 -27.96 -11.24
N MET A 266 -11.40 -29.14 -11.79
CA MET A 266 -11.70 -29.36 -13.20
C MET A 266 -13.17 -29.03 -13.41
N ILE A 267 -13.44 -27.89 -14.03
CA ILE A 267 -14.76 -27.61 -14.61
C ILE A 267 -15.05 -28.61 -15.76
N PRO A 268 -16.33 -28.84 -16.12
CA PRO A 268 -16.69 -29.81 -17.16
C PRO A 268 -15.91 -29.63 -18.48
N GLU A 269 -15.73 -28.38 -18.91
CA GLU A 269 -14.99 -28.03 -20.13
C GLU A 269 -13.50 -28.34 -20.02
N MET A 270 -12.91 -28.15 -18.83
CA MET A 270 -11.52 -28.55 -18.58
C MET A 270 -11.36 -30.07 -18.63
N ARG A 271 -12.29 -30.81 -18.02
CA ARG A 271 -12.29 -32.27 -18.08
C ARG A 271 -12.34 -32.76 -19.53
N GLY A 272 -13.28 -32.26 -20.33
CA GLY A 272 -13.40 -32.63 -21.74
C GLY A 272 -12.14 -32.30 -22.56
N LEU A 273 -11.51 -31.15 -22.31
CA LEU A 273 -10.21 -30.81 -22.91
C LEU A 273 -9.13 -31.84 -22.56
N LEU A 274 -9.00 -32.19 -21.27
CA LEU A 274 -7.96 -33.11 -20.80
C LEU A 274 -8.19 -34.55 -21.27
N GLU A 275 -9.45 -35.00 -21.32
CA GLU A 275 -9.82 -36.31 -21.87
C GLU A 275 -9.48 -36.40 -23.36
N ARG A 276 -9.82 -35.37 -24.14
CA ARG A 276 -9.43 -35.27 -25.56
C ARG A 276 -7.91 -35.32 -25.74
N LEU A 277 -7.15 -34.63 -24.88
CA LEU A 277 -5.69 -34.65 -24.93
C LEU A 277 -5.10 -36.01 -24.50
N LYS A 278 -5.72 -36.68 -23.53
CA LYS A 278 -5.33 -38.02 -23.08
C LYS A 278 -5.57 -39.05 -24.18
N GLU A 279 -6.74 -39.03 -24.82
CA GLU A 279 -7.09 -39.93 -25.92
C GLU A 279 -6.15 -39.75 -27.12
N ALA A 280 -5.92 -38.50 -27.55
CA ALA A 280 -5.07 -38.21 -28.71
C ALA A 280 -3.59 -38.59 -28.51
N ARG A 281 -3.11 -38.68 -27.27
CA ARG A 281 -1.69 -38.99 -26.97
C ARG A 281 -1.48 -40.43 -26.51
N GLY A 282 -2.51 -41.10 -26.01
CA GLY A 282 -2.40 -42.31 -25.19
C GLY A 282 -2.04 -41.99 -23.74
N GLU A 283 -2.48 -42.87 -22.83
CA GLU A 283 -2.41 -42.64 -21.38
C GLU A 283 -0.99 -42.39 -20.87
N GLN A 284 -0.05 -43.31 -21.14
CA GLN A 284 1.33 -43.20 -20.63
C GLN A 284 2.02 -41.91 -21.09
N LYS A 285 1.91 -41.62 -22.39
CA LYS A 285 2.50 -40.41 -22.98
C LYS A 285 1.88 -39.13 -22.43
N PHE A 286 0.58 -39.13 -22.15
CA PHE A 286 -0.09 -37.99 -21.51
C PHE A 286 0.45 -37.75 -20.09
N LEU A 287 0.56 -38.80 -19.28
CA LEU A 287 1.04 -38.70 -17.90
C LEU A 287 2.47 -38.16 -17.80
N ASP A 288 3.35 -38.61 -18.70
CA ASP A 288 4.77 -38.25 -18.71
C ASP A 288 5.08 -36.93 -19.42
N SER A 289 4.10 -36.35 -20.12
CA SER A 289 4.27 -35.10 -20.87
C SER A 289 3.60 -33.91 -20.18
N PRO A 290 4.09 -32.68 -20.40
CA PRO A 290 3.34 -31.48 -20.09
C PRO A 290 1.97 -31.49 -20.78
N VAL A 291 0.93 -31.03 -20.08
CA VAL A 291 -0.42 -30.90 -20.64
C VAL A 291 -0.38 -30.00 -21.88
N LEU A 292 0.34 -28.86 -21.79
CA LEU A 292 0.50 -27.93 -22.89
C LEU A 292 1.73 -28.21 -23.73
N SER A 293 1.52 -28.47 -25.02
CA SER A 293 2.59 -28.68 -26.01
C SER A 293 3.23 -27.37 -26.49
N VAL A 294 2.55 -26.24 -26.30
CA VAL A 294 3.05 -24.92 -26.74
C VAL A 294 3.03 -23.91 -25.59
N ARG A 295 4.06 -23.06 -25.56
CA ARG A 295 4.19 -21.97 -24.57
C ARG A 295 3.94 -20.59 -25.17
N LYS A 296 4.02 -20.47 -26.50
CA LYS A 296 3.89 -19.20 -27.24
C LYS A 296 2.64 -19.25 -28.12
N PHE A 297 1.48 -19.01 -27.53
CA PHE A 297 0.20 -18.93 -28.26
C PHE A 297 -0.30 -17.49 -28.46
N ASN A 298 0.35 -16.49 -27.84
CA ASN A 298 -0.06 -15.08 -27.91
C ASN A 298 -0.21 -14.55 -29.35
N ARG A 299 0.65 -14.98 -30.28
CA ARG A 299 0.56 -14.55 -31.69
C ARG A 299 -0.72 -15.07 -32.35
N SER A 300 -1.04 -16.35 -32.13
CA SER A 300 -2.26 -16.97 -32.64
C SER A 300 -3.51 -16.33 -32.02
N LEU A 301 -3.49 -16.12 -30.70
CA LEU A 301 -4.54 -15.42 -29.96
C LEU A 301 -4.76 -14.00 -30.50
N THR A 302 -3.68 -13.23 -30.68
CA THR A 302 -3.74 -11.86 -31.22
C THR A 302 -4.29 -11.85 -32.65
N GLY A 303 -3.85 -12.79 -33.48
CA GLY A 303 -4.32 -12.90 -34.86
C GLY A 303 -5.82 -13.20 -34.94
N ALA A 304 -6.30 -14.13 -34.12
CA ALA A 304 -7.72 -14.46 -34.05
C ALA A 304 -8.56 -13.30 -33.49
N CYS A 305 -8.09 -12.60 -32.45
CA CYS A 305 -8.77 -11.40 -31.94
C CYS A 305 -8.92 -10.35 -33.06
N LYS A 306 -7.85 -10.09 -33.82
CA LYS A 306 -7.87 -9.12 -34.93
C LYS A 306 -8.89 -9.50 -36.01
N LYS A 307 -8.97 -10.79 -36.37
CA LYS A 307 -9.90 -11.28 -37.40
C LYS A 307 -11.36 -11.19 -36.97
N LEU A 308 -11.64 -11.47 -35.70
CA LEU A 308 -13.00 -11.47 -35.14
C LEU A 308 -13.44 -10.09 -34.62
N GLY A 309 -12.60 -9.05 -34.77
CA GLY A 309 -12.91 -7.72 -34.25
C GLY A 309 -12.94 -7.63 -32.72
N LEU A 310 -12.30 -8.57 -32.02
CA LEU A 310 -12.24 -8.61 -30.56
C LEU A 310 -11.09 -7.75 -30.03
N HIS A 311 -11.24 -7.29 -28.77
CA HIS A 311 -10.15 -6.63 -28.06
C HIS A 311 -8.92 -7.54 -27.97
N HIS A 312 -7.72 -6.95 -27.95
CA HIS A 312 -6.48 -7.73 -27.83
C HIS A 312 -6.42 -8.46 -26.48
N LEU A 313 -6.32 -9.79 -26.53
CA LEU A 313 -6.22 -10.64 -25.36
C LEU A 313 -4.80 -11.22 -25.21
N THR A 314 -4.39 -11.37 -23.95
CA THR A 314 -3.17 -12.03 -23.51
C THR A 314 -3.49 -13.24 -22.63
N HIS A 315 -2.50 -14.07 -22.33
CA HIS A 315 -2.66 -15.15 -21.36
C HIS A 315 -3.08 -14.68 -19.96
N HIS A 316 -2.80 -13.42 -19.59
CA HIS A 316 -3.29 -12.85 -18.34
C HIS A 316 -4.78 -12.51 -18.42
N ASP A 317 -5.25 -12.06 -19.58
CA ASP A 317 -6.68 -11.80 -19.80
C ASP A 317 -7.49 -13.09 -19.79
N LEU A 318 -6.93 -14.22 -20.28
CA LEU A 318 -7.57 -15.53 -20.13
C LEU A 318 -7.69 -15.98 -18.67
N ARG A 319 -6.71 -15.64 -17.83
CA ARG A 319 -6.81 -15.86 -16.38
C ARG A 319 -7.86 -14.95 -15.74
N HIS A 320 -8.01 -13.72 -16.22
CA HIS A 320 -9.08 -12.83 -15.81
C HIS A 320 -10.45 -13.36 -16.26
N LEU A 321 -10.54 -13.94 -17.46
CA LEU A 321 -11.74 -14.61 -17.97
C LEU A 321 -12.16 -15.76 -17.06
N PHE A 322 -11.22 -16.64 -16.68
CA PHE A 322 -11.51 -17.71 -15.72
C PHE A 322 -12.12 -17.18 -14.42
N ALA A 323 -11.47 -16.20 -13.78
CA ALA A 323 -11.97 -15.63 -12.54
C ALA A 323 -13.35 -14.97 -12.69
N THR A 324 -13.53 -14.21 -13.78
CA THR A 324 -14.79 -13.52 -14.08
C THR A 324 -15.92 -14.55 -14.21
N ARG A 325 -15.72 -15.60 -15.01
CA ARG A 325 -16.70 -16.67 -15.20
C ARG A 325 -17.00 -17.43 -13.92
N CYS A 326 -15.99 -17.73 -13.09
CA CYS A 326 -16.25 -18.36 -11.80
C CYS A 326 -17.12 -17.49 -10.89
N ILE A 327 -16.84 -16.19 -10.81
CA ILE A 327 -17.59 -15.25 -9.96
C ILE A 327 -19.01 -15.06 -10.48
N GLU A 328 -19.19 -14.92 -11.79
CA GLU A 328 -20.51 -14.83 -12.44
C GLU A 328 -21.34 -16.11 -12.23
N SER A 329 -20.68 -17.27 -12.21
CA SER A 329 -21.31 -18.56 -11.85
C SER A 329 -21.54 -18.74 -10.34
N GLY A 330 -21.30 -17.71 -9.53
CA GLY A 330 -21.61 -17.69 -8.11
C GLY A 330 -20.52 -18.22 -7.17
N VAL A 331 -19.31 -18.46 -7.66
CA VAL A 331 -18.17 -18.83 -6.80
C VAL A 331 -17.68 -17.60 -6.05
N ASP A 332 -17.49 -17.72 -4.74
CA ASP A 332 -17.01 -16.61 -3.92
C ASP A 332 -15.57 -16.19 -4.28
N ILE A 333 -15.28 -14.90 -4.17
CA ILE A 333 -13.97 -14.32 -4.53
C ILE A 333 -12.82 -14.97 -3.74
N PRO A 334 -12.92 -15.23 -2.42
CA PRO A 334 -11.87 -15.95 -1.69
C PRO A 334 -11.55 -17.33 -2.28
N THR A 335 -12.57 -18.11 -2.66
CA THR A 335 -12.40 -19.41 -3.31
C THR A 335 -11.70 -19.29 -4.66
N VAL A 336 -12.14 -18.36 -5.51
CA VAL A 336 -11.47 -18.09 -6.80
C VAL A 336 -10.01 -17.62 -6.59
N ALA A 337 -9.77 -16.76 -5.60
CA ALA A 337 -8.44 -16.28 -5.24
C ALA A 337 -7.52 -17.42 -4.80
N LYS A 338 -8.06 -18.41 -4.05
CA LYS A 338 -7.34 -19.63 -3.66
C LYS A 338 -6.97 -20.48 -4.89
N TRP A 339 -7.90 -20.73 -5.82
CA TRP A 339 -7.61 -21.45 -7.06
C TRP A 339 -6.57 -20.75 -7.93
N LEU A 340 -6.64 -19.42 -7.98
CA LEU A 340 -5.68 -18.59 -8.71
C LEU A 340 -4.32 -18.46 -7.98
N GLY A 341 -4.23 -18.81 -6.70
CA GLY A 341 -3.01 -18.66 -5.90
C GLY A 341 -2.66 -17.19 -5.65
N HIS A 342 -3.65 -16.42 -5.19
CA HIS A 342 -3.47 -15.04 -4.70
C HIS A 342 -3.06 -15.07 -3.23
N LYS A 343 -1.92 -14.44 -2.91
CA LYS A 343 -1.32 -14.46 -1.56
C LYS A 343 -1.91 -13.43 -0.61
N ASP A 344 -2.44 -12.38 -1.18
CA ASP A 344 -3.07 -11.24 -0.52
C ASP A 344 -4.48 -11.59 -0.01
N GLY A 345 -4.78 -12.88 0.20
CA GLY A 345 -6.08 -13.35 0.69
C GLY A 345 -7.28 -13.01 -0.20
N GLY A 346 -7.03 -12.62 -1.46
CA GLY A 346 -8.09 -12.19 -2.38
C GLY A 346 -8.38 -10.68 -2.39
N VAL A 347 -7.62 -9.84 -1.68
CA VAL A 347 -7.80 -8.37 -1.69
C VAL A 347 -7.73 -7.79 -3.11
N LEU A 348 -6.73 -8.18 -3.90
CA LEU A 348 -6.56 -7.79 -5.29
C LEU A 348 -7.69 -8.35 -6.17
N ALA A 349 -8.17 -9.57 -5.88
CA ALA A 349 -9.31 -10.13 -6.60
C ALA A 349 -10.58 -9.31 -6.31
N MET A 350 -10.82 -8.93 -5.05
CA MET A 350 -11.93 -8.06 -4.65
C MET A 350 -11.81 -6.68 -5.29
N GLN A 351 -10.63 -6.08 -5.31
CA GLN A 351 -10.39 -4.79 -5.98
C GLN A 351 -10.56 -4.85 -7.50
N THR A 352 -10.40 -6.02 -8.11
CA THR A 352 -10.48 -6.20 -9.57
C THR A 352 -11.90 -6.58 -10.00
N TYR A 353 -12.54 -7.50 -9.27
CA TYR A 353 -13.81 -8.11 -9.65
C TYR A 353 -14.98 -7.76 -8.73
N GLY A 354 -14.77 -6.94 -7.70
CA GLY A 354 -15.80 -6.62 -6.71
C GLY A 354 -17.08 -6.07 -7.31
N HIS A 355 -16.98 -5.33 -8.43
CA HIS A 355 -18.11 -4.80 -9.18
C HIS A 355 -19.03 -5.88 -9.79
N LEU A 356 -18.54 -7.12 -9.97
CA LEU A 356 -19.35 -8.23 -10.48
C LEU A 356 -20.29 -8.81 -9.42
N ARG A 357 -20.19 -8.36 -8.16
CA ARG A 357 -20.94 -8.93 -7.04
C ARG A 357 -22.31 -8.32 -6.82
N ASP A 358 -22.71 -7.26 -7.52
CA ASP A 358 -23.97 -6.57 -7.19
C ASP A 358 -25.20 -7.49 -7.37
N LYS A 359 -25.24 -8.24 -8.48
CA LYS A 359 -26.28 -9.25 -8.73
C LYS A 359 -26.14 -10.45 -7.77
N HIS A 360 -24.91 -10.96 -7.61
CA HIS A 360 -24.62 -12.08 -6.70
C HIS A 360 -24.98 -11.76 -5.24
N SER A 361 -24.77 -10.53 -4.79
CA SER A 361 -25.12 -10.07 -3.45
C SER A 361 -26.62 -10.12 -3.24
N SER A 362 -27.40 -9.70 -4.24
CA SER A 362 -28.86 -9.76 -4.20
C SER A 362 -29.35 -11.21 -4.14
N ASP A 363 -28.80 -12.09 -5.00
CA ASP A 363 -29.15 -13.52 -5.03
C ASP A 363 -28.78 -14.26 -3.74
N MET A 364 -27.63 -13.92 -3.15
CA MET A 364 -27.18 -14.52 -1.88
C MET A 364 -27.95 -13.97 -0.68
N ALA A 365 -28.37 -12.70 -0.70
CA ALA A 365 -29.19 -12.13 0.36
C ALA A 365 -30.52 -12.87 0.51
N GLN A 366 -31.14 -13.30 -0.60
CA GLN A 366 -32.38 -14.09 -0.57
C GLN A 366 -32.21 -15.47 0.10
N LYS A 367 -30.98 -15.97 0.21
CA LYS A 367 -30.68 -17.26 0.85
C LYS A 367 -30.40 -17.15 2.35
N VAL A 368 -30.27 -15.93 2.88
CA VAL A 368 -29.99 -15.71 4.30
C VAL A 368 -31.28 -15.88 5.11
N VAL A 369 -31.34 -16.94 5.91
CA VAL A 369 -32.47 -17.23 6.80
C VAL A 369 -31.93 -17.33 8.23
N PHE A 370 -32.46 -16.52 9.15
CA PHE A 370 -32.03 -16.50 10.56
C PHE A 370 -32.75 -17.54 11.43
N GLY A 371 -33.87 -18.11 10.96
CA GLY A 371 -34.56 -19.22 11.59
C GLY A 371 -35.46 -19.93 10.58
N GLU A 372 -35.34 -21.24 10.46
CA GLU A 372 -36.33 -22.05 9.72
C GLU A 372 -37.66 -21.96 10.48
N GLN A 373 -38.63 -21.22 9.95
CA GLN A 373 -40.01 -21.53 10.31
C GLN A 373 -40.36 -22.84 9.61
N LYS A 374 -40.36 -23.95 10.38
CA LYS A 374 -41.13 -25.14 9.99
C LYS A 374 -42.51 -24.65 9.55
N PRO A 375 -43.03 -25.07 8.38
CA PRO A 375 -44.39 -24.71 8.00
C PRO A 375 -45.33 -25.29 9.05
N SER A 376 -45.90 -24.42 9.87
CA SER A 376 -47.03 -24.75 10.72
C SER A 376 -48.19 -25.08 9.79
N GLN A 377 -48.49 -26.37 9.65
CA GLN A 377 -49.83 -26.76 9.21
C GLN A 377 -50.82 -26.22 10.25
N ASP A 378 -51.82 -25.53 9.74
CA ASP A 378 -53.00 -24.96 10.41
C ASP A 378 -52.79 -23.73 11.31
N ALA A 379 -53.06 -22.55 10.72
CA ALA A 379 -53.60 -21.41 11.47
C ALA A 379 -54.45 -20.49 10.57
N THR A 380 -55.74 -20.44 10.87
CA THR A 380 -56.79 -19.52 10.42
C THR A 380 -56.42 -18.04 10.69
N PRO A 381 -56.96 -17.04 9.95
CA PRO A 381 -56.46 -15.65 10.03
C PRO A 381 -56.85 -14.90 11.33
N LEU A 382 -55.88 -14.10 11.78
CA LEU A 382 -55.78 -13.19 12.94
C LEU A 382 -56.99 -12.31 13.34
N PRO A 383 -56.98 -11.83 14.61
CA PRO A 383 -57.27 -10.44 14.93
C PRO A 383 -56.03 -9.63 15.38
N LYS A 384 -56.14 -8.31 15.18
CA LYS A 384 -55.15 -7.21 15.19
C LYS A 384 -54.57 -6.82 16.58
N PRO A 385 -53.53 -5.96 16.62
CA PRO A 385 -52.48 -5.97 17.64
C PRO A 385 -52.79 -5.11 18.87
N ALA A 386 -52.34 -5.57 20.04
CA ALA A 386 -52.21 -4.76 21.24
C ALA A 386 -50.72 -4.52 21.56
N ALA A 387 -50.39 -3.26 21.82
CA ALA A 387 -49.07 -2.79 22.22
C ALA A 387 -48.68 -3.29 23.61
N ASN A 388 -47.44 -3.72 23.78
CA ASN A 388 -46.46 -3.16 24.72
C ASN A 388 -45.18 -4.01 24.74
N GLY A 389 -44.07 -3.33 25.02
CA GLY A 389 -42.72 -3.86 24.91
C GLY A 389 -42.31 -4.84 26.01
N ASN A 390 -41.26 -5.61 25.73
CA ASN A 390 -40.00 -5.50 26.47
C ASN A 390 -38.92 -6.38 25.85
N ALA A 391 -37.69 -5.97 26.17
CA ALA A 391 -36.39 -6.50 25.77
C ALA A 391 -36.22 -8.02 25.85
N ALA A 392 -35.33 -8.55 25.00
CA ALA A 392 -34.38 -9.58 25.40
C ALA A 392 -33.16 -9.62 24.47
N GLU A 393 -32.00 -9.71 25.12
CA GLU A 393 -30.62 -9.76 24.63
C GLU A 393 -30.22 -11.13 24.06
N SER A 394 -29.22 -11.15 23.16
CA SER A 394 -28.09 -12.12 23.15
C SER A 394 -27.12 -11.71 22.02
N VAL A 395 -25.91 -11.16 22.27
CA VAL A 395 -24.63 -11.79 22.68
C VAL A 395 -23.96 -12.63 21.56
N ASN A 396 -22.97 -12.04 20.85
CA ASN A 396 -21.52 -12.34 20.85
C ASN A 396 -20.81 -12.14 19.48
N GLY A 397 -19.64 -11.47 19.48
CA GLY A 397 -18.65 -11.56 18.39
C GLY A 397 -17.78 -10.31 18.14
N GLY A 398 -16.91 -9.96 19.10
CA GLY A 398 -16.08 -8.76 19.10
C GLY A 398 -15.18 -8.57 17.87
N SER A 399 -15.55 -7.59 17.04
CA SER A 399 -14.64 -6.86 16.14
C SER A 399 -14.39 -5.46 16.73
N SER A 400 -13.37 -4.74 16.26
CA SER A 400 -13.08 -3.35 16.68
C SER A 400 -14.28 -2.38 16.60
N GLY A 401 -15.38 -2.76 15.93
CA GLY A 401 -16.66 -2.05 15.96
C GLY A 401 -17.38 -2.12 17.33
N ASP A 402 -17.28 -3.23 18.05
CA ASP A 402 -17.94 -3.42 19.35
C ASP A 402 -17.34 -2.54 20.44
N SER A 403 -16.02 -2.36 20.43
CA SER A 403 -15.32 -1.48 21.38
C SER A 403 -15.66 0.00 21.15
N ILE A 404 -15.79 0.41 19.87
CA ILE A 404 -16.22 1.77 19.51
C ILE A 404 -17.70 1.99 19.88
N ALA A 405 -18.58 1.02 19.63
CA ALA A 405 -19.99 1.11 19.99
C ALA A 405 -20.18 1.24 21.51
N LYS A 406 -19.44 0.44 22.31
CA LYS A 406 -19.41 0.56 23.77
C LYS A 406 -18.84 1.90 24.23
N ALA A 407 -17.81 2.44 23.57
CA ALA A 407 -17.25 3.74 23.91
C ALA A 407 -18.23 4.88 23.62
N LYS A 408 -18.93 4.85 22.48
CA LYS A 408 -19.98 5.82 22.14
C LYS A 408 -21.15 5.79 23.13
N ALA A 409 -21.57 4.61 23.58
CA ALA A 409 -22.67 4.46 24.54
C ALA A 409 -22.43 5.13 25.91
N LYS A 410 -21.18 5.49 26.25
CA LYS A 410 -20.83 6.17 27.53
C LYS A 410 -21.32 7.62 27.59
N TYR A 411 -21.50 8.26 26.43
CA TYR A 411 -21.78 9.70 26.36
C TYR A 411 -23.23 9.94 25.98
N LYS A 412 -23.91 10.79 26.76
CA LYS A 412 -25.26 11.28 26.41
C LYS A 412 -25.23 12.25 25.22
N TYR A 413 -24.11 12.95 25.04
CA TYR A 413 -23.90 13.91 23.97
C TYR A 413 -22.92 13.33 22.92
N PRO A 414 -23.30 13.27 21.62
CA PRO A 414 -22.49 12.63 20.58
C PRO A 414 -21.37 13.54 20.06
N TRP A 415 -20.43 13.90 20.94
CA TRP A 415 -19.33 14.83 20.65
C TRP A 415 -18.49 14.43 19.42
N TRP A 416 -18.40 13.14 19.08
CA TRP A 416 -17.68 12.66 17.89
C TRP A 416 -18.31 13.12 16.56
N ALA A 417 -19.59 13.52 16.60
CA ALA A 417 -20.35 14.06 15.48
C ALA A 417 -20.52 15.59 15.56
N SER A 418 -19.96 16.25 16.58
CA SER A 418 -20.06 17.71 16.70
C SER A 418 -19.33 18.42 15.57
N GLU A 419 -19.88 19.57 15.17
CA GLU A 419 -19.24 20.52 14.26
C GLU A 419 -18.25 21.43 15.00
N ASP A 420 -18.31 21.49 16.33
CA ASP A 420 -17.36 22.24 17.16
C ASP A 420 -16.05 21.45 17.34
N PRO A 421 -14.91 21.95 16.81
CA PRO A 421 -13.60 21.32 16.93
C PRO A 421 -13.16 21.11 18.38
N VAL A 422 -13.57 22.01 19.28
CA VAL A 422 -13.22 21.97 20.71
C VAL A 422 -13.91 20.80 21.40
N GLU A 423 -15.18 20.55 21.09
CA GLU A 423 -15.93 19.41 21.64
C GLU A 423 -15.38 18.08 21.12
N VAL A 424 -15.00 18.01 19.83
CA VAL A 424 -14.39 16.82 19.22
C VAL A 424 -13.02 16.52 19.83
N PHE A 425 -12.18 17.55 20.00
CA PHE A 425 -10.88 17.43 20.64
C PHE A 425 -11.02 16.98 22.10
N TRP A 426 -11.84 17.67 22.88
CA TRP A 426 -12.05 17.40 24.31
C TRP A 426 -12.64 16.01 24.56
N GLY A 427 -13.55 15.55 23.70
CA GLY A 427 -14.09 14.20 23.78
C GLY A 427 -13.06 13.12 23.45
N GLN A 428 -12.30 13.28 22.36
CA GLN A 428 -11.33 12.26 21.94
C GLN A 428 -10.11 12.17 22.87
N VAL A 429 -9.63 13.28 23.43
CA VAL A 429 -8.46 13.28 24.34
C VAL A 429 -8.78 12.61 25.69
N ASN A 430 -10.06 12.55 26.07
CA ASN A 430 -10.52 11.88 27.29
C ASN A 430 -10.91 10.40 27.08
N GLU A 431 -10.82 9.88 25.84
CA GLU A 431 -11.15 8.50 25.52
C GLU A 431 -9.91 7.72 25.04
N GLU A 432 -9.65 6.57 25.68
CA GLU A 432 -8.51 5.70 25.32
C GLU A 432 -8.69 5.04 23.94
N ILE A 433 -9.95 4.85 23.51
CA ILE A 433 -10.30 4.28 22.22
C ILE A 433 -10.43 5.42 21.19
N GLN A 434 -9.77 5.25 20.04
CA GLN A 434 -9.93 6.17 18.91
C GLN A 434 -11.35 6.04 18.32
N ILE A 435 -12.22 7.01 18.59
CA ILE A 435 -13.60 7.07 18.05
C ILE A 435 -13.63 7.88 16.75
N VAL A 436 -12.84 8.95 16.67
CA VAL A 436 -12.77 9.88 15.54
C VAL A 436 -11.58 9.51 14.64
N PRO A 437 -11.68 9.53 13.30
CA PRO A 437 -10.54 9.26 12.43
C PRO A 437 -9.33 10.16 12.76
N SER A 438 -8.11 9.60 12.74
CA SER A 438 -6.90 10.32 13.21
C SER A 438 -6.62 11.64 12.48
N GLU A 439 -7.00 11.75 11.21
CA GLU A 439 -6.87 13.00 10.44
C GLU A 439 -7.86 14.08 10.90
N LYS A 440 -9.12 13.70 11.16
CA LYS A 440 -10.13 14.60 11.71
C LYS A 440 -9.75 15.03 13.14
N TYR A 441 -9.32 14.10 13.97
CA TYR A 441 -8.85 14.43 15.32
C TYR A 441 -7.67 15.40 15.32
N HIS A 442 -6.67 15.17 14.46
CA HIS A 442 -5.51 16.06 14.33
C HIS A 442 -5.90 17.48 13.89
N ALA A 443 -6.81 17.62 12.92
CA ALA A 443 -7.31 18.92 12.48
C ALA A 443 -8.09 19.64 13.59
N CYS A 444 -9.02 18.96 14.27
CA CYS A 444 -9.78 19.53 15.38
C CYS A 444 -8.87 19.94 16.55
N ALA A 445 -7.83 19.15 16.84
CA ALA A 445 -6.86 19.48 17.88
C ALA A 445 -6.05 20.74 17.56
N GLN A 446 -5.64 20.94 16.30
CA GLN A 446 -4.95 22.16 15.86
C GLN A 446 -5.81 23.41 16.06
N GLU A 447 -7.09 23.30 15.72
CA GLU A 447 -8.05 24.39 15.84
C GLU A 447 -8.40 24.69 17.31
N ALA A 448 -8.72 23.66 18.09
CA ALA A 448 -9.04 23.81 19.51
C ALA A 448 -7.89 24.41 20.33
N MET A 449 -6.63 24.11 19.95
CA MET A 449 -5.44 24.62 20.63
C MET A 449 -4.94 25.96 20.07
N GLY A 450 -5.49 26.41 18.93
CA GLY A 450 -5.08 27.63 18.24
C GLY A 450 -3.62 27.61 17.77
N ARG A 451 -3.05 26.42 17.48
CA ARG A 451 -1.65 26.26 17.05
C ARG A 451 -1.43 25.05 16.15
N VAL A 452 -0.30 25.05 15.44
CA VAL A 452 0.16 23.86 14.71
C VAL A 452 0.60 22.80 15.73
N LEU A 453 -0.13 21.69 15.75
CA LEU A 453 0.15 20.46 16.49
C LEU A 453 0.82 19.44 15.57
N PHE A 454 1.84 18.74 16.08
CA PHE A 454 2.47 17.61 15.39
C PHE A 454 1.81 16.29 15.79
N LYS A 455 1.80 15.30 14.89
CA LYS A 455 1.14 14.00 15.15
C LYS A 455 1.73 13.23 16.34
N SER A 456 3.01 13.44 16.63
CA SER A 456 3.68 12.84 17.80
C SER A 456 3.21 13.43 19.13
N GLU A 457 2.64 14.64 19.15
CA GLU A 457 2.11 15.23 20.39
C GLU A 457 0.78 14.58 20.79
N LEU A 458 0.07 13.95 19.86
CA LEU A 458 -1.22 13.28 20.12
C LEU A 458 -1.10 12.02 20.98
N SER A 459 0.12 11.51 21.21
CA SER A 459 0.33 10.32 22.05
C SER A 459 0.32 10.65 23.55
N ASP A 460 0.45 11.91 23.94
CA ASP A 460 0.45 12.35 25.35
C ASP A 460 -0.82 13.14 25.66
N ALA A 461 -1.90 12.42 25.93
CA ALA A 461 -3.22 12.99 26.17
C ALA A 461 -3.25 13.91 27.40
N GLN A 462 -2.49 13.59 28.45
CA GLN A 462 -2.49 14.38 29.68
C GLN A 462 -1.81 15.74 29.46
N ALA A 463 -0.67 15.79 28.76
CA ALA A 463 -0.01 17.04 28.43
C ALA A 463 -0.90 17.96 27.59
N LEU A 464 -1.68 17.39 26.65
CA LEU A 464 -2.63 18.14 25.84
C LEU A 464 -3.81 18.69 26.64
N ILE A 465 -4.34 17.92 27.59
CA ILE A 465 -5.41 18.38 28.48
C ILE A 465 -4.93 19.55 29.34
N ASP A 466 -3.75 19.43 29.95
CA ASP A 466 -3.22 20.47 30.83
C ASP A 466 -2.91 21.76 30.06
N GLU A 467 -2.35 21.64 28.86
CA GLU A 467 -2.12 22.79 27.97
C GLU A 467 -3.44 23.43 27.52
N PHE A 468 -4.45 22.63 27.17
CA PHE A 468 -5.76 23.13 26.74
C PHE A 468 -6.44 23.91 27.86
N LEU A 469 -6.51 23.35 29.07
CA LEU A 469 -7.14 24.00 30.23
C LEU A 469 -6.42 25.29 30.64
N ALA A 470 -5.12 25.41 30.41
CA ALA A 470 -4.37 26.64 30.66
C ALA A 470 -4.65 27.75 29.63
N ARG A 471 -5.18 27.41 28.45
CA ARG A 471 -5.41 28.35 27.34
C ARG A 471 -6.85 28.82 27.22
N VAL A 472 -7.83 27.99 27.57
CA VAL A 472 -9.24 28.33 27.41
C VAL A 472 -9.80 29.10 28.59
N PRO A 473 -10.76 30.03 28.37
CA PRO A 473 -11.46 30.70 29.46
C PRO A 473 -12.15 29.68 30.39
N GLN A 474 -12.17 29.98 31.69
CA GLN A 474 -12.76 29.10 32.70
C GLN A 474 -14.23 28.74 32.40
N ALA A 475 -15.03 29.69 31.91
CA ALA A 475 -16.42 29.45 31.52
C ALA A 475 -16.55 28.40 30.39
N THR A 476 -15.62 28.40 29.43
CA THR A 476 -15.59 27.41 28.33
C THR A 476 -15.21 26.03 28.85
N ALA A 477 -14.24 25.95 29.76
CA ALA A 477 -13.84 24.69 30.39
C ALA A 477 -14.97 24.09 31.23
N GLU A 478 -15.69 24.91 32.01
CA GLU A 478 -16.84 24.48 32.82
C GLU A 478 -18.00 23.99 31.95
N ALA A 479 -18.30 24.69 30.85
CA ALA A 479 -19.32 24.27 29.89
C ALA A 479 -18.97 22.93 29.21
N LEU A 480 -17.70 22.72 28.86
CA LEU A 480 -17.22 21.46 28.29
C LEU A 480 -17.27 20.31 29.30
N LEU A 481 -16.88 20.55 30.55
CA LEU A 481 -16.95 19.54 31.62
C LEU A 481 -18.40 19.14 31.95
N ALA A 482 -19.34 20.09 31.90
CA ALA A 482 -20.76 19.83 32.08
C ALA A 482 -21.36 18.99 30.94
N LYS A 483 -20.93 19.23 29.69
CA LYS A 483 -21.39 18.50 28.50
C LYS A 483 -20.69 17.14 28.31
N ILE A 484 -19.39 17.07 28.58
CA ILE A 484 -18.51 15.92 28.35
C ILE A 484 -17.66 15.73 29.62
N PRO A 485 -18.16 14.98 30.61
CA PRO A 485 -17.50 14.83 31.89
C PRO A 485 -16.20 14.00 31.78
N ARG A 486 -15.17 14.45 32.50
CA ARG A 486 -13.88 13.73 32.60
C ARG A 486 -14.05 12.45 33.42
N ARG A 487 -13.35 11.39 33.03
CA ARG A 487 -13.28 10.14 33.82
C ARG A 487 -12.62 10.44 35.17
N LYS A 488 -13.31 10.15 36.29
CA LYS A 488 -12.62 10.02 37.59
C LYS A 488 -11.64 8.86 37.47
N GLN A 489 -10.36 9.09 37.78
CA GLN A 489 -9.43 7.99 38.00
C GLN A 489 -10.04 7.10 39.08
N ILE A 490 -10.37 5.86 38.71
CA ILE A 490 -10.63 4.82 39.71
C ILE A 490 -9.26 4.54 40.31
N VAL A 491 -8.99 5.17 41.44
CA VAL A 491 -7.87 4.77 42.30
C VAL A 491 -8.24 3.39 42.81
N ALA A 492 -7.53 2.37 42.34
CA ALA A 492 -7.59 1.05 42.93
C ALA A 492 -7.11 1.18 44.39
N VAL A 493 -7.97 0.82 45.34
CA VAL A 493 -7.60 0.50 46.73
C VAL A 493 -7.17 -0.95 46.77
#